data_AF-U2FAC2-F1
#
_entry.id   AF-U2FAC2-F1
#
_cell.length_a   1.000
_cell.length_b   1.000
_cell.length_c   1.000
_cell.angle_alpha   90.00
_cell.angle_beta   90.00
_cell.angle_gamma   90.00
#
_symmetry.space_group_name_H-M   'P 1'
#
loop_
_entity.id
_entity.type
_entity.pdbx_description
1 polymer ?
#
loop_
_entity_poly.entity_id
_entity_poly.type
_entity_poly.pdbx_seq_one_letter_code
_entity_poly.pdbx_strand_id
1 'polypeptide(L)' 'MTAEENIVKRVCKELGITQRELADRIGMSADSLNNAVNQNKISKMAETAINLVLEVETLKKELSKYENLKSALKDAVS' A
#
# COMPACT_ATOMS: atom_id res chain seq x y z
N MET A 1 20.50 14.33 -8.51
CA MET A 1 19.61 14.48 -7.34
C MET A 1 18.20 14.22 -7.81
N THR A 2 17.68 13.06 -7.43
CA THR A 2 16.46 12.45 -7.94
C THR A 2 15.22 13.23 -7.50
N ALA A 3 14.30 13.51 -8.44
CA ALA A 3 12.97 14.00 -8.13
C ALA A 3 12.38 13.14 -7.00
N GLU A 4 11.84 13.78 -5.95
CA GLU A 4 11.15 13.08 -4.86
C GLU A 4 10.23 12.02 -5.45
N GLU A 5 10.41 10.76 -5.05
CA GLU A 5 9.60 9.66 -5.56
C GLU A 5 8.15 9.88 -5.11
N ASN A 6 7.26 10.13 -6.08
CA ASN A 6 5.84 10.31 -5.81
C ASN A 6 5.30 9.10 -5.01
N ILE A 7 4.48 9.38 -3.98
CA ILE A 7 3.86 8.40 -3.09
C ILE A 7 3.32 7.15 -3.78
N VAL A 8 2.73 7.30 -4.98
CA VAL A 8 2.20 6.17 -5.77
C VAL A 8 3.30 5.15 -6.08
N LYS A 9 4.47 5.61 -6.56
CA LYS A 9 5.58 4.72 -6.94
C LYS A 9 6.19 4.04 -5.71
N ARG A 10 6.38 4.81 -4.63
CA ARG A 10 6.87 4.29 -3.36
C ARG A 10 5.97 3.17 -2.83
N VAL A 11 4.66 3.40 -2.73
CA VAL A 11 3.71 2.42 -2.19
C VAL A 11 3.56 1.20 -3.10
N CYS A 12 3.53 1.37 -4.42
CA CYS A 12 3.53 0.24 -5.36
C CYS A 12 4.75 -0.66 -5.15
N LYS A 13 5.94 -0.07 -4.98
CA LYS A 13 7.18 -0.80 -4.71
C LYS A 13 7.17 -1.49 -3.35
N GLU A 14 6.69 -0.80 -2.31
CA GLU A 14 6.66 -1.32 -0.94
C GLU A 14 5.69 -2.50 -0.78
N LEU A 15 4.53 -2.44 -1.44
CA LEU A 15 3.51 -3.49 -1.40
C LEU A 15 3.71 -4.57 -2.49
N GLY A 16 4.62 -4.35 -3.45
CA GLY A 16 4.81 -5.26 -4.58
C GLY A 16 3.60 -5.33 -5.52
N ILE A 17 2.89 -4.21 -5.70
CA ILE A 17 1.69 -4.10 -6.52
C ILE A 17 1.90 -3.15 -7.71
N THR A 18 1.02 -3.26 -8.69
CA THR A 18 0.94 -2.35 -9.83
C THR A 18 0.18 -1.06 -9.49
N GLN A 19 0.42 0.00 -10.26
CA GLN A 19 -0.36 1.25 -10.13
C GLN A 19 -1.85 1.04 -10.39
N ARG A 20 -2.21 0.09 -11.27
CA ARG A 20 -3.60 -0.29 -11.53
C ARG A 20 -4.25 -0.87 -10.27
N GLU A 21 -3.59 -1.81 -9.61
CA GLU A 21 -4.09 -2.40 -8.36
C GLU A 21 -4.18 -1.36 -7.24
N LEU A 22 -3.25 -0.41 -7.16
CA LEU A 22 -3.35 0.69 -6.21
C LEU A 22 -4.55 1.59 -6.53
N ALA A 23 -4.80 1.91 -7.80
CA ALA A 23 -5.96 2.69 -8.24
C ALA A 23 -7.27 2.01 -7.84
N ASP A 24 -7.38 0.70 -8.10
CA ASP A 24 -8.55 -0.11 -7.71
C ASP A 24 -8.79 -0.06 -6.19
N ARG A 25 -7.71 -0.16 -5.38
CA ARG A 25 -7.80 -0.10 -3.90
C ARG A 25 -8.24 1.25 -3.36
N ILE A 26 -7.90 2.35 -4.03
CA ILE A 26 -8.27 3.72 -3.60
C ILE A 26 -9.54 4.23 -4.31
N GLY A 27 -10.22 3.39 -5.10
CA GLY A 27 -11.46 3.74 -5.80
C GLY A 27 -11.26 4.72 -6.96
N MET A 28 -10.09 4.71 -7.59
CA MET A 28 -9.76 5.50 -8.77
C MET A 28 -9.64 4.63 -10.02
N SER A 29 -9.90 5.18 -11.20
CA SER A 29 -9.52 4.50 -12.45
C SER A 29 -8.01 4.53 -12.63
N ALA A 30 -7.44 3.49 -13.24
CA ALA A 30 -6.02 3.42 -13.55
C ALA A 30 -5.53 4.62 -14.38
N ASP A 31 -6.33 5.03 -15.37
CA ASP A 31 -6.01 6.19 -16.22
C ASP A 31 -5.98 7.50 -15.42
N SER A 32 -6.94 7.69 -14.50
CA SER A 32 -6.96 8.89 -13.64
C SER A 32 -5.72 8.97 -12.73
N LEU A 33 -5.32 7.84 -12.14
CA LEU A 33 -4.14 7.78 -11.28
C LEU A 33 -2.86 7.99 -12.10
N ASN A 34 -2.73 7.33 -13.25
CA ASN A 34 -1.59 7.49 -14.15
C ASN A 34 -1.43 8.94 -14.62
N ASN A 35 -2.52 9.59 -15.02
CA ASN A 35 -2.50 10.99 -15.42
C ASN A 35 -2.07 11.91 -14.26
N ALA A 36 -2.56 11.65 -13.04
CA ALA A 36 -2.18 12.43 -11.86
C ALA A 36 -0.70 12.24 -11.50
N VAL A 37 -0.14 11.03 -11.64
CA VAL A 37 1.30 10.76 -11.47
C VAL A 37 2.12 11.48 -12.53
N ASN A 38 1.74 11.36 -13.81
CA ASN A 38 2.47 11.95 -14.93
C ASN A 38 2.48 13.48 -14.88
N GLN A 39 1.39 14.09 -14.39
CA GLN A 39 1.29 15.54 -14.21
C GLN A 39 1.87 16.02 -12.88
N ASN A 40 2.33 15.12 -12.01
CA ASN A 40 2.74 15.40 -10.64
C ASN A 40 1.67 16.17 -9.84
N LYS A 41 0.39 15.81 -10.02
CA LYS A 41 -0.80 16.44 -9.43
C LYS A 41 -1.65 15.40 -8.69
N ILE A 42 -1.04 14.70 -7.74
CA ILE A 42 -1.80 13.83 -6.83
C ILE A 42 -2.58 14.74 -5.88
N SER A 43 -3.89 14.53 -5.80
CA SER A 43 -4.72 15.27 -4.85
C SER A 43 -4.41 14.81 -3.42
N LYS A 44 -4.57 15.71 -2.45
CA LYS A 44 -4.45 15.34 -1.02
C LYS A 44 -5.36 14.17 -0.65
N MET A 45 -6.55 14.10 -1.25
CA MET A 45 -7.51 13.03 -1.02
C MET A 45 -6.98 11.67 -1.49
N ALA A 46 -6.37 11.63 -2.68
CA ALA A 46 -5.72 10.42 -3.19
C ALA A 46 -4.50 10.04 -2.36
N GLU A 47 -3.69 11.01 -1.93
CA GLU A 47 -2.55 10.78 -1.03
C GLU A 47 -2.99 10.17 0.31
N THR A 48 -4.04 10.70 0.93
CA THR A 48 -4.63 10.14 2.16
C THR A 48 -5.13 8.71 1.94
N ALA A 49 -5.84 8.45 0.83
CA ALA A 49 -6.31 7.10 0.52
C ALA A 49 -5.16 6.10 0.30
N ILE A 50 -4.08 6.51 -0.37
CA ILE A 50 -2.89 5.69 -0.58
C ILE A 50 -2.19 5.38 0.76
N ASN A 51 -2.07 6.36 1.66
CA ASN A 51 -1.51 6.13 2.99
C ASN A 51 -2.38 5.16 3.81
N LEU A 52 -3.71 5.27 3.71
CA LEU A 52 -4.61 4.34 4.39
C LEU A 52 -4.46 2.90 3.87
N VAL A 53 -4.30 2.72 2.56
CA VAL A 53 -4.01 1.39 1.97
C VAL A 53 -2.70 0.83 2.54
N LEU A 54 -1.65 1.66 2.61
CA LEU A 54 -0.36 1.23 3.17
C LEU A 54 -0.46 0.83 4.64
N GLU A 55 -1.16 1.62 5.45
CA GLU A 55 -1.38 1.33 6.88
C GLU A 55 -2.14 0.01 7.06
N VAL A 56 -3.22 -0.20 6.31
CA VAL A 56 -4.02 -1.43 6.37
C VAL A 56 -3.18 -2.66 6.01
N GLU A 57 -2.38 -2.60 4.96
CA GLU A 57 -1.51 -3.73 4.57
C GLU A 57 -0.40 -3.99 5.60
N THR A 58 0.13 -2.94 6.23
CA THR A 58 1.10 -3.05 7.32
C THR A 58 0.48 -3.74 8.53
N LEU A 59 -0.70 -3.31 8.96
CA LEU A 59 -1.44 -3.89 10.08
C LEU A 59 -1.79 -5.37 9.82
N LYS A 60 -2.21 -5.73 8.60
CA LYS A 60 -2.46 -7.13 8.22
C LYS A 60 -1.19 -7.98 8.35
N LYS A 61 -0.04 -7.45 7.93
CA LYS A 61 1.26 -8.14 8.04
C LYS A 61 1.67 -8.34 9.50
N GLU A 62 1.47 -7.35 10.35
CA GLU A 62 1.72 -7.47 11.78
C GLU A 62 0.79 -8.49 12.43
N LEU A 63 -0.51 -8.43 12.14
CA LEU A 63 -1.48 -9.41 12.62
C LEU A 63 -1.10 -10.84 12.22
N SER A 64 -0.66 -11.05 10.98
CA SER A 64 -0.18 -12.36 10.52
C SER A 64 1.02 -12.86 11.33
N LYS A 65 1.96 -11.98 11.70
CA LYS A 65 3.08 -12.36 12.57
C LYS A 65 2.61 -12.80 13.96
N TYR A 66 1.64 -12.08 14.55
CA TYR A 66 1.08 -12.43 15.85
C TYR A 66 0.36 -13.78 15.83
N GLU A 67 -0.47 -14.03 14.80
CA GLU A 67 -1.15 -15.32 14.66
C GLU A 67 -0.17 -16.47 14.42
N ASN A 68 0.87 -16.27 13.62
CA ASN A 68 1.92 -17.27 13.42
C ASN A 68 2.67 -17.58 14.73
N LEU A 69 3.00 -16.55 15.52
CA LEU A 69 3.63 -16.74 16.84
C LEU A 69 2.71 -17.51 17.78
N LYS A 70 1.43 -17.14 17.86
CA LYS A 70 0.43 -17.82 18.68
C LYS A 70 0.27 -19.29 18.28
N SER A 71 0.27 -19.61 16.98
CA SER A 71 0.24 -20.99 16.49
C SER A 71 1.48 -21.75 16.93
N ALA A 72 2.68 -21.20 16.69
CA ALA A 72 3.94 -21.85 17.06
C ALA A 72 4.04 -22.13 18.57
N LEU A 73 3.55 -21.19 19.41
CA LEU A 73 3.48 -21.39 20.87
C LEU A 73 2.52 -22.51 21.25
N LYS A 74 1.35 -22.59 20.60
CA LYS A 74 0.37 -23.67 20.83
C LYS A 74 0.95 -25.03 20.47
N ASP A 75 1.65 -25.12 19.34
CA ASP A 75 2.27 -26.36 18.87
C ASP A 75 3.42 -26.81 19.78
N ALA A 76 4.14 -25.88 20.41
CA ALA A 76 5.25 -26.18 21.32
C ALA A 76 4.82 -26.69 22.70
N VAL A 77 3.58 -26.42 23.12
CA VAL A 77 3.05 -26.84 24.44
C VAL A 77 2.02 -27.98 24.34
N SER A 78 1.68 -28.41 23.12
CA SER A 78 0.80 -29.56 22.86
C SER A 78 1.62 -30.84 22.70
#